data_AF-A0A6B2CGB3-F1
#
_entry.id   AF-A0A6B2CGB3-F1
#
_cell.length_a   1.000
_cell.length_b   1.000
_cell.length_c   1.000
_cell.angle_alpha   90.00
_cell.angle_beta   90.00
_cell.angle_gamma   90.00
#
_symmetry.space_group_name_H-M   'P 1'
#
loop_
_entity.id
_entity.type
_entity.pdbx_description
1 polymer ?
#
loop_
_entity_poly.entity_id
_entity_poly.type
_entity_poly.pdbx_seq_one_letter_code
_entity_poly.pdbx_strand_id
1 'polypeptide(L)' 'MEITCPYCGFKGKPGDFYYMYESVLYIADSKTLPEERSRPILVICPVCKNGFFLESPYKPLIDRLKERGQ' A
#
# COMPACT_ATOMS: atom_id res chain seq x y z
N MET A 1 11.82 2.30 15.33
CA MET A 1 11.17 1.30 14.47
C MET A 1 12.05 1.09 13.25
N GLU A 2 12.27 -0.16 12.88
CA GLU A 2 13.02 -0.54 11.68
C GLU A 2 12.09 -1.26 10.70
N ILE A 3 12.32 -1.05 9.41
CA ILE A 3 11.63 -1.75 8.33
C ILE A 3 12.61 -2.76 7.73
N THR A 4 12.15 -3.99 7.51
CA THR A 4 12.92 -5.03 6.83
C THR A 4 12.35 -5.26 5.44
N CYS A 5 13.21 -5.18 4.41
CA CYS A 5 12.83 -5.53 3.05
C CYS A 5 12.60 -7.04 2.94
N PRO A 6 11.40 -7.51 2.53
CA PRO A 6 11.09 -8.93 2.46
C PRO A 6 11.82 -9.66 1.31
N TYR A 7 12.39 -8.91 0.36
CA TYR A 7 13.06 -9.49 -0.82
C TYR A 7 14.56 -9.69 -0.66
N CYS A 8 15.26 -8.77 0.02
CA CYS A 8 16.72 -8.82 0.16
C CYS A 8 17.23 -8.76 1.60
N GLY A 9 16.33 -8.62 2.59
CA GLY A 9 16.70 -8.61 4.01
C GLY A 9 17.30 -7.29 4.51
N PHE A 10 17.44 -6.25 3.68
CA PHE A 10 17.89 -4.93 4.11
C PHE A 10 17.04 -4.40 5.26
N LYS A 11 17.69 -3.94 6.34
CA LYS A 11 17.06 -3.31 7.52
C LYS A 11 17.46 -1.85 7.57
N GLY A 12 16.48 -0.97 7.71
CA GLY A 12 16.71 0.47 7.79
C GLY A 12 15.61 1.19 8.56
N LYS A 13 15.85 2.47 8.85
CA LYS A 13 14.83 3.39 9.37
C LYS A 13 13.84 3.72 8.26
N PRO A 14 12.61 4.17 8.58
CA PRO A 14 11.63 4.57 7.57
C PRO A 14 12.18 5.57 6.53
N GLY A 15 12.99 6.55 6.96
CA GLY A 15 13.61 7.54 6.07
C GLY A 15 14.62 6.98 5.07
N ASP A 16 15.07 5.72 5.23
CA ASP A 16 16.01 5.07 4.31
C ASP A 16 15.28 4.50 3.07
N PHE A 17 13.95 4.42 3.10
CA PHE A 17 13.13 3.86 2.02
C PHE A 17 12.47 4.96 1.18
N TYR A 18 12.15 4.63 -0.07
CA TYR A 18 11.28 5.47 -0.89
C TYR A 18 9.82 5.05 -0.71
N TYR A 19 8.92 6.01 -0.86
CA TYR A 19 7.48 5.79 -0.73
C TYR A 19 6.79 6.29 -1.98
N MET A 20 5.92 5.45 -2.54
CA MET A 20 5.10 5.81 -3.69
C MET A 20 3.63 5.80 -3.28
N TYR A 21 3.00 6.95 -3.46
CA TYR A 21 1.57 7.16 -3.25
C TYR A 21 0.90 7.20 -4.61
N GLU A 22 -0.09 6.32 -4.80
CA GLU A 22 -0.93 6.36 -5.98
C GLU A 22 -2.12 7.28 -5.70
N SER A 23 -2.38 8.23 -6.61
CA SER A 23 -3.55 9.11 -6.56
C SER A 23 -4.34 8.94 -7.84
N VAL A 24 -5.66 8.73 -7.72
CA VAL A 24 -6.57 8.58 -8.86
C VAL A 24 -7.72 9.58 -8.71
N LEU A 25 -8.08 10.19 -9.84
CA LEU A 25 -9.21 11.10 -9.96
C LEU A 25 -10.27 10.44 -10.83
N TYR A 26 -11.43 10.13 -10.26
CA TYR A 26 -12.59 9.70 -11.04
C TYR A 26 -13.39 10.92 -11.46
N ILE A 27 -13.67 11.03 -12.76
CA ILE A 27 -14.51 12.08 -13.33
C ILE A 27 -15.73 11.42 -13.97
N ALA A 28 -16.92 11.81 -13.52
CA ALA A 28 -18.19 11.43 -14.14
C ALA A 28 -19.05 12.70 -14.30
N ASP A 29 -19.64 12.90 -15.47
CA ASP A 29 -20.48 14.08 -15.77
C ASP A 29 -19.84 15.41 -15.37
N SER A 30 -18.54 15.56 -15.65
CA SER A 30 -17.73 16.73 -15.29
C SER A 30 -17.60 17.01 -13.78
N LYS A 31 -17.93 16.03 -12.93
CA LYS A 31 -17.74 16.09 -11.47
C LYS A 31 -16.68 15.10 -11.03
N THR A 32 -15.82 15.54 -10.11
CA THR A 32 -14.90 14.64 -9.41
C THR A 32 -15.68 13.79 -8.41
N LEU A 33 -15.59 12.48 -8.53
CA LEU A 33 -16.20 11.54 -7.60
C LEU A 33 -15.19 11.11 -6.52
N PRO A 34 -15.63 10.93 -5.27
CA PRO A 34 -14.77 10.40 -4.23
C PRO A 34 -14.39 8.94 -4.54
N GLU A 35 -13.13 8.59 -4.30
CA GLU A 35 -12.66 7.20 -4.35
C GLU A 35 -12.84 6.55 -2.97
N GLU A 36 -13.64 5.48 -2.88
CA GLU A 36 -13.81 4.72 -1.63
C GLU A 36 -12.73 3.65 -1.41
N ARG A 37 -11.84 3.46 -2.39
CA ARG A 37 -10.79 2.43 -2.31
C ARG A 37 -9.60 2.95 -1.49
N SER A 38 -9.27 2.22 -0.43
CA SER A 38 -7.99 2.41 0.27
C SER A 38 -6.82 1.98 -0.63
N ARG A 39 -5.87 2.89 -0.84
CA ARG A 39 -4.61 2.64 -1.56
C ARG A 39 -3.45 2.70 -0.57
N PRO A 40 -2.95 1.54 -0.11
CA PRO A 40 -1.84 1.53 0.82
C PRO A 40 -0.56 2.01 0.13
N ILE A 41 0.31 2.61 0.93
CA ILE A 41 1.57 3.19 0.48
C ILE A 41 2.50 2.06 0.04
N LEU A 42 3.06 2.17 -1.17
CA LEU A 42 4.10 1.25 -1.62
C LEU A 42 5.45 1.71 -1.08
N VAL A 43 6.12 0.83 -0.33
CA VAL A 43 7.47 1.03 0.17
C VAL A 43 8.46 0.42 -0.81
N ILE A 44 9.48 1.18 -1.23
CA ILE A 44 10.46 0.74 -2.22
C ILE A 44 11.82 0.64 -1.54
N CYS A 45 12.44 -0.54 -1.63
CA CYS A 45 13.76 -0.79 -1.06
C CYS A 45 14.84 -0.01 -1.79
N PRO A 46 15.73 0.74 -1.10
CA PRO A 46 16.82 1.46 -1.75
C PRO A 46 17.88 0.54 -2.34
N VAL A 47 17.99 -0.69 -1.85
CA VAL A 47 19.00 -1.69 -2.27
C VAL A 47 18.51 -2.49 -3.48
N CYS A 48 17.46 -3.30 -3.33
CA CYS A 48 17.01 -4.21 -4.39
C CYS A 48 15.93 -3.62 -5.32
N LYS A 49 15.46 -2.39 -5.06
CA LYS A 49 14.45 -1.67 -5.85
C LYS A 49 13.06 -2.30 -5.94
N ASN A 50 12.84 -3.46 -5.32
CA ASN A 50 11.51 -4.04 -5.21
C ASN A 50 10.60 -3.21 -4.29
N GLY A 51 9.34 -3.07 -4.71
CA GLY A 51 8.26 -2.47 -3.93
C GLY A 51 7.50 -3.51 -3.10
N PHE A 52 7.14 -3.18 -1.87
CA PHE A 52 6.33 -4.01 -0.98
C PHE A 52 5.38 -3.14 -0.14
N PHE A 53 4.37 -3.78 0.45
CA PHE A 53 3.46 -3.13 1.40
C PHE A 53 3.79 -3.57 2.83
N LEU A 54 3.67 -2.66 3.79
CA LEU A 54 3.85 -2.98 5.22
C LEU A 54 2.70 -3.83 5.77
N GLU A 55 1.51 -3.69 5.17
CA GLU A 55 0.34 -4.50 5.44
C GLU A 55 -0.25 -4.99 4.12
N SER A 56 -0.92 -6.15 4.12
CA SER A 56 -1.56 -6.65 2.91
C SER A 56 -2.62 -5.66 2.40
N PRO A 57 -2.54 -5.21 1.13
CA PRO A 57 -3.53 -4.29 0.55
C PRO A 57 -4.95 -4.88 0.51
N TYR A 58 -5.05 -6.21 0.61
CA TYR A 58 -6.31 -6.94 0.58
C TYR A 58 -6.88 -7.19 1.97
N LYS A 59 -6.17 -6.84 3.05
CA LYS A 59 -6.62 -7.09 4.43
C LYS A 59 -8.06 -6.59 4.67
N PRO A 60 -8.45 -5.34 4.28
CA PRO A 60 -9.82 -4.87 4.48
C PRO A 60 -10.88 -5.64 3.67
N LEU A 61 -10.49 -6.21 2.52
CA LEU A 61 -11.38 -7.06 1.72
C LEU A 61 -11.53 -8.43 2.37
N ILE A 62 -10.43 -9.04 2.80
CA ILE A 62 -10.41 -10.33 3.46
C ILE A 62 -11.25 -10.29 4.76
N ASP A 63 -11.10 -9.22 5.55
CA ASP A 63 -11.84 -9.05 6.80
C ASP A 63 -13.36 -8.94 6.52
N ARG A 64 -13.77 -8.13 5.53
CA ARG A 64 -15.18 -8.05 5.08
C ARG A 64 -15.74 -9.38 4.56
N LEU A 65 -14.93 -10.17 3.87
CA LEU A 65 -15.37 -11.48 3.37
C LEU A 65 -15.56 -12.48 4.51
N LYS A 66 -14.73 -12.43 5.56
CA LYS A 66 -14.90 -13.26 6.77
C LYS A 66 -16.16 -12.90 7.53
N GLU A 67 -16.46 -11.61 7.67
CA GLU A 67 -17.68 -11.12 8.35
C GLU A 67 -18.98 -11.53 7.63
N ARG A 68 -18.94 -11.68 6.31
CA ARG A 68 -20.10 -12.08 5.48
C ARG A 68 -20.28 -13.59 5.33
N GLY A 69 -19.26 -14.37 5.68
CA GLY A 69 -19.26 -15.84 5.56
C GLY A 69 -19.67 -16.58 6.84
N GLN A 70 -20.16 -15.86 7.84
CA GLN A 70 -20.80 -16.35 9.07
C GLN A 70 -22.26 -15.91 9.10
#